data_AF-A0A969B8F3-F1
#
_entry.id   AF-A0A969B8F3-F1
#
_cell.length_a   1.000
_cell.length_b   1.000
_cell.length_c   1.000
_cell.angle_alpha   90.00
_cell.angle_beta   90.00
_cell.angle_gamma   90.00
#
_symmetry.space_group_name_H-M   'P 1'
#
loop_
_entity.id
_entity.type
_entity.pdbx_description
1 polymer ?
#
loop_
_entity_poly.entity_id
_entity_poly.type
_entity_poly.pdbx_seq_one_letter_code
_entity_poly.pdbx_strand_id
1 'polypeptide(L)'
;MKYRRAPTCGSKAWKSDAWTHLRKDDFDKALGETVTLLSPAMAPLVGPESYYLANLLALKVCDYPRIFKNSDLFKTRHKERLAAMQELAKTGMNKNINALFERFDQKGVSIEAAGPLVEWVPRAAYRDQKFVRFMETRRQWLSEMKKASDLIATGDALGTSESVQRISVDARMIANRLKQLAFQRVRSLAASELKAYHQNLNKMHIIEGEVIHRLAVDDTLKGQRSKLAKVEDQGEVLVFPYNSDEVWFDELDNYKARVKDCPTLSKAAL
;
A
#
# COMPACT_ATOMS: atom_id res chain seq x y z
N MET A 1 -28.75 2.45 -5.92
CA MET A 1 -27.46 2.54 -6.65
C MET A 1 -26.34 2.79 -5.63
N LYS A 2 -25.67 1.74 -5.14
CA LYS A 2 -24.49 1.89 -4.25
C LYS A 2 -23.26 2.18 -5.13
N TYR A 3 -22.62 3.33 -4.92
CA TYR A 3 -21.37 3.67 -5.59
C TYR A 3 -20.28 2.68 -5.18
N ARG A 4 -19.88 1.77 -6.08
CA ARG A 4 -18.61 1.04 -5.94
C ARG A 4 -17.47 2.04 -6.12
N ARG A 5 -16.93 2.58 -5.02
CA ARG A 5 -15.61 3.21 -5.08
C ARG A 5 -14.60 2.13 -5.44
N ALA A 6 -13.87 2.32 -6.53
CA ALA A 6 -12.76 1.44 -6.87
C ALA A 6 -11.82 1.34 -5.64
N PRO A 7 -11.36 0.13 -5.26
CA PRO A 7 -10.69 -0.12 -3.98
C PRO A 7 -9.39 0.70 -3.80
N THR A 8 -8.80 1.15 -4.90
CA THR A 8 -7.57 1.95 -4.94
C THR A 8 -7.80 3.45 -4.75
N CYS A 9 -9.04 3.92 -4.97
CA CYS A 9 -9.47 5.27 -4.64
C CYS A 9 -9.86 5.35 -3.16
N GLY A 10 -10.47 4.28 -2.63
CA GLY A 10 -10.82 4.15 -1.20
C GLY A 10 -9.62 4.27 -0.28
N SER A 11 -8.54 3.53 -0.53
CA SER A 11 -7.35 3.54 0.36
C SER A 11 -6.67 4.91 0.46
N LYS A 12 -6.72 5.75 -0.58
CA LYS A 12 -6.17 7.11 -0.52
C LYS A 12 -7.14 8.10 0.13
N ALA A 13 -8.44 7.96 -0.12
CA ALA A 13 -9.45 8.75 0.54
C ALA A 13 -9.36 8.55 2.06
N TRP A 14 -9.44 7.29 2.53
CA TRP A 14 -9.33 6.97 3.95
C TRP A 14 -8.05 7.46 4.61
N LYS A 15 -6.89 7.42 3.92
CA LYS A 15 -5.65 8.01 4.48
C LYS A 15 -5.75 9.52 4.62
N SER A 16 -6.29 10.20 3.61
CA SER A 16 -6.48 11.65 3.63
C SER A 16 -7.46 12.07 4.71
N ASP A 17 -8.55 11.32 4.85
CA ASP A 17 -9.58 11.54 5.86
C ASP A 17 -8.99 11.30 7.26
N ALA A 18 -8.18 10.26 7.45
CA ALA A 18 -7.55 9.97 8.74
C ALA A 18 -6.56 11.06 9.17
N TRP A 19 -5.77 11.57 8.23
CA TRP A 19 -4.92 12.75 8.47
C TRP A 19 -5.72 14.02 8.77
N THR A 20 -6.93 14.13 8.25
CA THR A 20 -7.83 15.27 8.49
C THR A 20 -8.49 15.17 9.85
N HIS A 21 -8.99 13.98 10.23
CA HIS A 21 -9.55 13.70 11.55
C HIS A 21 -8.50 13.86 12.66
N LEU A 22 -7.28 13.35 12.45
CA LEU A 22 -6.16 13.56 13.37
C LEU A 22 -5.89 15.06 13.61
N ARG A 23 -5.96 15.90 12.57
CA ARG A 23 -5.72 17.36 12.69
C ARG A 23 -6.88 18.12 13.36
N LYS A 24 -8.05 17.50 13.45
CA LYS A 24 -9.23 18.04 14.15
C LYS A 24 -9.36 17.48 15.57
N ASP A 25 -8.35 16.76 16.05
CA ASP A 25 -8.35 16.02 17.32
C ASP A 25 -9.54 15.02 17.45
N ASP A 26 -10.08 14.58 16.31
CA ASP A 26 -11.15 13.56 16.24
C ASP A 26 -10.50 12.17 16.16
N PHE A 27 -9.90 11.74 17.28
CA PHE A 27 -9.07 10.54 17.33
C PHE A 27 -9.88 9.26 17.09
N ASP A 28 -11.14 9.20 17.53
CA ASP A 28 -11.99 8.02 17.38
C ASP A 28 -12.24 7.70 15.89
N LYS A 29 -12.56 8.72 15.08
CA LYS A 29 -12.76 8.53 13.64
C LYS A 29 -11.45 8.22 12.92
N ALA A 30 -10.37 8.92 13.25
CA ALA A 30 -9.05 8.65 12.67
C ALA A 30 -8.57 7.22 12.99
N LEU A 31 -8.86 6.72 14.20
CA LEU A 31 -8.59 5.33 14.59
C LEU A 31 -9.45 4.34 13.80
N GLY A 32 -10.75 4.60 13.64
CA GLY A 32 -11.63 3.76 12.82
C GLY A 32 -11.09 3.61 11.39
N GLU A 33 -10.73 4.70 10.74
CA GLU A 33 -10.19 4.69 9.37
C GLU A 33 -8.84 3.98 9.29
N THR A 34 -7.96 4.14 10.28
CA THR A 34 -6.69 3.40 10.30
C THR A 34 -6.86 1.92 10.58
N VAL A 35 -7.86 1.48 11.36
CA VAL A 35 -8.21 0.06 11.51
C VAL A 35 -8.60 -0.52 10.16
N THR A 36 -9.48 0.17 9.43
CA THR A 36 -9.95 -0.24 8.11
C THR A 36 -8.80 -0.32 7.11
N LEU A 37 -7.90 0.67 7.13
CA LEU A 37 -6.68 0.65 6.32
C LEU A 37 -5.75 -0.52 6.69
N LEU A 38 -5.69 -0.95 7.94
CA LEU A 38 -4.84 -2.05 8.37
C LEU A 38 -5.53 -3.43 8.29
N SER A 39 -6.77 -3.50 7.79
CA SER A 39 -7.45 -4.77 7.55
C SER A 39 -6.69 -5.68 6.56
N PRO A 40 -6.77 -7.01 6.69
CA PRO A 40 -6.15 -7.94 5.72
C PRO A 40 -6.63 -7.72 4.29
N ALA A 41 -7.90 -7.34 4.11
CA ALA A 41 -8.50 -7.07 2.80
C ALA A 41 -7.81 -5.91 2.05
N MET A 42 -7.20 -4.98 2.78
CA MET A 42 -6.53 -3.81 2.23
C MET A 42 -5.02 -3.96 2.13
N ALA A 43 -4.44 -5.04 2.67
CA ALA A 43 -3.00 -5.30 2.71
C ALA A 43 -2.24 -5.01 1.38
N PRO A 44 -2.71 -5.46 0.19
CA PRO A 44 -1.98 -5.22 -1.06
C PRO A 44 -1.99 -3.74 -1.50
N LEU A 45 -2.93 -2.93 -1.01
CA LEU A 45 -3.12 -1.53 -1.41
C LEU A 45 -2.50 -0.54 -0.41
N VAL A 46 -2.20 -1.01 0.79
CA VAL A 46 -1.79 -0.19 1.92
C VAL A 46 -0.27 -0.04 1.92
N GLY A 47 0.16 1.18 2.20
CA GLY A 47 1.57 1.55 2.23
C GLY A 47 2.09 1.74 3.65
N PRO A 48 3.41 1.92 3.81
CA PRO A 48 4.07 2.09 5.11
C PRO A 48 3.52 3.29 5.89
N GLU A 49 3.11 4.35 5.19
CA GLU A 49 2.52 5.55 5.78
C GLU A 49 1.29 5.25 6.64
N SER A 50 0.47 4.27 6.25
CA SER A 50 -0.77 3.94 6.98
C SER A 50 -0.47 3.30 8.34
N TYR A 51 0.63 2.54 8.43
CA TYR A 51 1.12 1.99 9.71
C TYR A 51 1.74 3.08 10.57
N TYR A 52 2.50 3.99 9.97
CA TYR A 52 3.01 5.16 10.67
C TYR A 52 1.87 6.02 11.24
N LEU A 53 0.84 6.31 10.46
CA LEU A 53 -0.33 7.07 10.91
C LEU A 53 -1.06 6.35 12.05
N ALA A 54 -1.24 5.03 11.95
CA ALA A 54 -1.83 4.23 13.02
C ALA A 54 -1.00 4.28 14.32
N ASN A 55 0.33 4.22 14.21
CA ASN A 55 1.23 4.35 15.37
C ASN A 55 1.19 5.75 15.98
N LEU A 56 1.11 6.78 15.13
CA LEU A 56 0.99 8.16 15.59
C LEU A 56 -0.32 8.39 16.34
N LEU A 57 -1.43 7.86 15.82
CA LEU A 57 -2.73 7.91 16.49
C LEU A 57 -2.70 7.16 17.82
N ALA A 58 -2.19 5.93 17.83
CA ALA A 58 -2.02 5.13 19.04
C ALA A 58 -1.17 5.85 20.10
N LEU A 59 -0.10 6.57 19.69
CA LEU A 59 0.69 7.42 20.59
C LEU A 59 -0.13 8.58 21.17
N LYS A 60 -0.96 9.23 20.36
CA LYS A 60 -1.80 10.36 20.80
C LYS A 60 -2.88 9.94 21.80
N VAL A 61 -3.42 8.75 21.66
CA VAL A 61 -4.42 8.17 22.56
C VAL A 61 -3.81 7.33 23.69
N CYS A 62 -2.48 7.32 23.80
CA CYS A 62 -1.73 6.53 24.80
C CYS A 62 -1.98 5.01 24.76
N ASP A 63 -2.38 4.46 23.61
CA ASP A 63 -2.48 3.02 23.37
C ASP A 63 -1.12 2.46 22.95
N TYR A 64 -0.20 2.40 23.92
CA TYR A 64 1.18 1.95 23.68
C TYR A 64 1.29 0.50 23.20
N PRO A 65 0.52 -0.49 23.71
CA PRO A 65 0.59 -1.87 23.21
C PRO A 65 0.29 -1.98 21.72
N ARG A 66 -0.66 -1.17 21.22
CA ARG A 66 -1.04 -1.17 19.81
C ARG A 66 0.05 -0.68 18.88
N ILE A 67 0.92 0.23 19.33
CA ILE A 67 2.06 0.71 18.54
C ILE A 67 2.98 -0.46 18.17
N PHE A 68 3.35 -1.27 19.15
CA PHE A 68 4.21 -2.44 18.92
C PHE A 68 3.50 -3.49 18.05
N LYS A 69 2.21 -3.74 18.28
CA LYS A 69 1.39 -4.64 17.45
C LYS A 69 1.36 -4.22 15.98
N ASN A 70 1.15 -2.93 15.72
CA ASN A 70 1.12 -2.38 14.37
C ASN A 70 2.50 -2.46 13.70
N SER A 71 3.58 -2.22 14.44
CA SER A 71 4.95 -2.36 13.93
C SER A 71 5.31 -3.80 13.58
N ASP A 72 4.89 -4.77 14.38
CA ASP A 72 5.10 -6.19 14.06
C ASP A 72 4.23 -6.64 12.89
N LEU A 73 3.00 -6.14 12.81
CA LEU A 73 2.13 -6.34 11.64
C LEU A 73 2.74 -5.77 10.36
N PHE A 74 3.41 -4.61 10.46
CA PHE A 74 4.13 -4.02 9.35
C PHE A 74 5.29 -4.92 8.89
N LYS A 75 6.12 -5.40 9.83
CA LYS A 75 7.27 -6.28 9.53
C LYS A 75 6.82 -7.56 8.83
N THR A 76 5.79 -8.21 9.36
CA THR A 76 5.26 -9.48 8.82
C THR A 76 4.70 -9.30 7.41
N ARG A 77 3.87 -8.28 7.17
CA ARG A 77 3.21 -8.07 5.87
C ARG A 77 4.12 -7.51 4.79
N HIS A 78 5.15 -6.74 5.13
CA HIS A 78 5.97 -6.07 4.12
C HIS A 78 7.34 -6.71 3.88
N LYS A 79 7.73 -7.76 4.63
CA LYS A 79 9.03 -8.44 4.47
C LYS A 79 9.29 -8.89 3.03
N GLU A 80 8.37 -9.67 2.46
CA GLU A 80 8.53 -10.22 1.10
C GLU A 80 8.48 -9.12 0.03
N ARG A 81 7.52 -8.19 0.15
CA ARG A 81 7.40 -7.05 -0.76
C ARG A 81 8.66 -6.19 -0.74
N LEU A 82 9.23 -5.90 0.42
CA LEU A 82 10.45 -5.10 0.54
C LEU A 82 11.63 -5.78 -0.15
N ALA A 83 11.79 -7.10 0.01
CA ALA A 83 12.81 -7.86 -0.69
C ALA A 83 12.64 -7.77 -2.21
N ALA A 84 11.41 -7.94 -2.71
CA ALA A 84 11.13 -7.82 -4.14
C ALA A 84 11.32 -6.39 -4.68
N MET A 85 10.97 -5.35 -3.91
CA MET A 85 11.23 -3.96 -4.29
C MET A 85 12.73 -3.64 -4.32
N GLN A 86 13.52 -4.22 -3.40
CA GLN A 86 14.98 -4.11 -3.41
C GLN A 86 15.60 -4.76 -4.65
N GLU A 87 15.11 -5.95 -5.03
CA GLU A 87 15.52 -6.62 -6.26
C GLU A 87 15.19 -5.75 -7.48
N LEU A 88 13.94 -5.29 -7.59
CA LEU A 88 13.50 -4.39 -8.67
C LEU A 88 14.32 -3.10 -8.75
N ALA A 89 14.66 -2.49 -7.61
CA ALA A 89 15.44 -1.25 -7.58
C ALA A 89 16.89 -1.48 -8.04
N LYS A 90 17.43 -2.69 -7.85
CA LYS A 90 18.81 -3.05 -8.26
C LYS A 90 18.86 -3.46 -9.73
N THR A 91 18.02 -4.40 -10.15
CA THR A 91 18.12 -5.06 -11.46
C THR A 91 17.08 -4.55 -12.46
N GLY A 92 15.99 -3.95 -11.98
CA GLY A 92 14.79 -3.68 -12.78
C GLY A 92 13.92 -4.92 -13.02
N MET A 93 14.29 -6.07 -12.46
CA MET A 93 13.59 -7.34 -12.63
C MET A 93 13.27 -7.98 -11.28
N ASN A 94 12.21 -8.80 -11.26
CA ASN A 94 11.90 -9.74 -10.18
C ASN A 94 11.21 -10.97 -10.79
N LYS A 95 10.93 -11.98 -9.96
CA LYS A 95 10.28 -13.23 -10.39
C LYS A 95 8.97 -13.02 -11.19
N ASN A 96 8.24 -11.94 -10.91
CA ASN A 96 6.85 -11.75 -11.37
C ASN A 96 6.68 -10.66 -12.44
N ILE A 97 7.71 -9.86 -12.72
CA ILE A 97 7.60 -8.67 -13.59
C ILE A 97 7.33 -9.04 -15.05
N ASN A 98 7.88 -10.15 -15.54
CA ASN A 98 7.67 -10.60 -16.92
C ASN A 98 6.22 -11.03 -17.13
N ALA A 99 5.69 -11.86 -16.22
CA ALA A 99 4.29 -12.28 -16.23
C ALA A 99 3.33 -11.08 -16.12
N LEU A 100 3.70 -10.04 -15.37
CA LEU A 100 2.93 -8.81 -15.32
C LEU A 100 2.94 -8.08 -16.67
N PHE A 101 4.11 -7.93 -17.31
CA PHE A 101 4.23 -7.24 -18.59
C PHE A 101 3.44 -7.96 -19.67
N GLU A 102 3.43 -9.29 -19.67
CA GLU A 102 2.58 -10.09 -20.56
C GLU A 102 1.08 -9.82 -20.33
N ARG A 103 0.65 -9.67 -19.08
CA ARG A 103 -0.74 -9.28 -18.77
C ARG A 103 -1.07 -7.87 -19.26
N PHE A 104 -0.13 -6.93 -19.15
CA PHE A 104 -0.31 -5.58 -19.69
C PHE A 104 -0.34 -5.56 -21.22
N ASP A 105 0.51 -6.37 -21.86
CA ASP A 105 0.50 -6.54 -23.32
C ASP A 105 -0.88 -7.06 -23.80
N GLN A 106 -1.61 -7.84 -22.98
CA GLN A 106 -2.94 -8.36 -23.32
C GLN A 106 -4.10 -7.41 -22.94
N LYS A 107 -4.13 -6.93 -21.69
CA LYS A 107 -5.30 -6.26 -21.09
C LYS A 107 -5.11 -4.75 -20.91
N GLY A 108 -3.94 -4.22 -21.24
CA GLY A 108 -3.57 -2.82 -20.97
C GLY A 108 -3.08 -2.62 -19.53
N VAL A 109 -2.63 -1.40 -19.24
CA VAL A 109 -2.03 -1.05 -17.95
C VAL A 109 -3.12 -0.65 -16.97
N SER A 110 -3.53 -1.60 -16.13
CA SER A 110 -4.48 -1.36 -15.04
C SER A 110 -4.20 -2.27 -13.86
N ILE A 111 -4.75 -1.92 -12.69
CA ILE A 111 -4.60 -2.71 -11.47
C ILE A 111 -5.38 -4.03 -11.62
N GLU A 112 -6.52 -3.96 -12.29
CA GLU A 112 -7.38 -5.08 -12.64
C GLU A 112 -6.65 -6.05 -13.59
N ALA A 113 -5.89 -5.52 -14.57
CA ALA A 113 -5.06 -6.35 -15.46
C ALA A 113 -3.90 -7.04 -14.73
N ALA A 114 -3.29 -6.36 -13.76
CA ALA A 114 -2.23 -6.94 -12.94
C ALA A 114 -2.74 -8.11 -12.07
N GLY A 115 -3.94 -7.96 -11.49
CA GLY A 115 -4.55 -8.95 -10.60
C GLY A 115 -3.65 -9.22 -9.38
N PRO A 116 -3.36 -10.49 -9.01
CA PRO A 116 -2.50 -10.80 -7.86
C PRO A 116 -1.07 -10.29 -8.02
N LEU A 117 -0.63 -9.96 -9.24
CA LEU A 117 0.72 -9.45 -9.47
C LEU A 117 0.89 -7.98 -9.03
N VAL A 118 -0.20 -7.30 -8.63
CA VAL A 118 -0.17 -5.89 -8.21
C VAL A 118 0.81 -5.66 -7.05
N GLU A 119 0.98 -6.65 -6.18
CA GLU A 119 1.85 -6.58 -5.02
C GLU A 119 3.35 -6.58 -5.39
N TRP A 120 3.71 -7.03 -6.58
CA TRP A 120 5.10 -7.18 -6.99
C TRP A 120 5.63 -6.01 -7.82
N VAL A 121 4.89 -4.90 -7.80
CA VAL A 121 5.16 -3.72 -8.63
C VAL A 121 5.08 -2.47 -7.76
N PRO A 122 5.88 -1.43 -8.04
CA PRO A 122 5.74 -0.17 -7.34
C PRO A 122 4.31 0.37 -7.47
N ARG A 123 3.70 0.81 -6.37
CA ARG A 123 2.30 1.30 -6.34
C ARG A 123 2.11 2.51 -7.26
N ALA A 124 3.16 3.28 -7.47
CA ALA A 124 3.15 4.45 -8.35
C ALA A 124 3.13 4.08 -9.85
N ALA A 125 3.46 2.83 -10.25
CA ALA A 125 3.58 2.43 -11.64
C ALA A 125 2.30 2.69 -12.44
N TYR A 126 1.14 2.35 -11.88
CA TYR A 126 -0.17 2.53 -12.53
C TYR A 126 -0.57 3.98 -12.75
N ARG A 127 0.10 4.94 -12.08
CA ARG A 127 -0.16 6.37 -12.24
C ARG A 127 0.96 7.09 -12.95
N ASP A 128 2.06 6.41 -13.19
CA ASP A 128 3.22 6.98 -13.84
C ASP A 128 2.96 7.08 -15.34
N GLN A 129 2.78 8.31 -15.83
CA GLN A 129 2.45 8.56 -17.23
C GLN A 129 3.49 7.96 -18.19
N LYS A 130 4.78 7.98 -17.82
CA LYS A 130 5.85 7.42 -18.66
C LYS A 130 5.74 5.90 -18.75
N PHE A 131 5.61 5.22 -17.61
CA PHE A 131 5.43 3.78 -17.56
C PHE A 131 4.18 3.33 -18.34
N VAL A 132 3.04 3.97 -18.08
CA VAL A 132 1.78 3.68 -18.78
C VAL A 132 1.96 3.87 -20.28
N ARG A 133 2.55 4.99 -20.71
CA ARG A 133 2.82 5.26 -22.13
C ARG A 133 3.71 4.18 -22.75
N PHE A 134 4.81 3.78 -22.11
CA PHE A 134 5.70 2.75 -22.67
C PHE A 134 5.00 1.42 -22.87
N MET A 135 4.22 0.97 -21.89
CA MET A 135 3.51 -0.30 -21.96
C MET A 135 2.32 -0.26 -22.93
N GLU A 136 1.57 0.84 -22.97
CA GLU A 136 0.46 1.00 -23.92
C GLU A 136 0.94 1.11 -25.37
N THR A 137 1.99 1.90 -25.63
CA THR A 137 2.60 1.96 -26.96
C THR A 137 3.20 0.60 -27.36
N ARG A 138 3.82 -0.12 -26.43
CA ARG A 138 4.30 -1.48 -26.68
C ARG A 138 3.17 -2.41 -27.08
N ARG A 139 2.05 -2.37 -26.36
CA ARG A 139 0.85 -3.17 -26.68
C ARG A 139 0.34 -2.88 -28.10
N GLN A 140 0.28 -1.61 -28.49
CA GLN A 140 -0.11 -1.20 -29.85
C GLN A 140 0.82 -1.83 -30.90
N TRP A 141 2.14 -1.70 -30.74
CA TRP A 141 3.12 -2.30 -31.64
C TRP A 141 3.03 -3.82 -31.71
N LEU A 142 2.77 -4.50 -30.59
CA LEU A 142 2.56 -5.95 -30.58
C LEU A 142 1.29 -6.35 -31.34
N SER A 143 0.22 -5.55 -31.23
CA SER A 143 -1.02 -5.79 -31.98
C SER A 143 -0.84 -5.56 -33.49
N GLU A 144 -0.05 -4.55 -33.87
CA GLU A 144 0.31 -4.29 -35.27
C GLU A 144 1.22 -5.40 -35.83
N MET A 145 2.20 -5.85 -35.04
CA MET A 145 3.05 -6.98 -35.40
C MET A 145 2.23 -8.24 -35.66
N LYS A 146 1.22 -8.52 -34.82
CA LYS A 146 0.32 -9.67 -35.01
C LYS A 146 -0.51 -9.54 -36.30
N LYS A 147 -1.08 -8.37 -36.55
CA LYS A 147 -1.82 -8.11 -37.81
C LYS A 147 -0.91 -8.25 -39.03
N ALA A 148 0.32 -7.74 -38.95
CA ALA A 148 1.31 -7.88 -40.02
C ALA A 148 1.70 -9.35 -40.24
N SER A 149 1.87 -10.15 -39.18
CA SER A 149 2.14 -11.58 -39.34
C SER A 149 0.96 -12.33 -39.95
N ASP A 150 -0.27 -11.98 -39.61
CA ASP A 150 -1.48 -12.58 -40.20
C ASP A 150 -1.59 -12.23 -41.70
N LEU A 151 -1.22 -10.99 -42.08
CA LEU A 151 -1.14 -10.56 -43.48
C LEU A 151 0.00 -11.23 -44.25
N ILE A 152 1.12 -11.55 -43.60
CA ILE A 152 2.21 -12.30 -44.22
C ILE A 152 1.75 -13.75 -44.47
N ALA A 153 1.15 -14.40 -43.47
CA ALA A 153 0.67 -15.77 -43.58
C ALA A 153 -0.42 -15.93 -44.66
N THR A 154 -1.28 -14.93 -44.83
CA THR A 154 -2.29 -14.91 -45.89
C THR A 154 -1.73 -14.44 -47.23
N GLY A 155 -0.79 -13.50 -47.21
CA GLY A 155 -0.13 -12.93 -48.38
C GLY A 155 0.89 -13.86 -49.03
N ASP A 156 1.46 -14.84 -48.34
CA ASP A 156 2.32 -15.86 -48.96
C ASP A 156 1.53 -16.72 -49.97
N ALA A 157 0.19 -16.67 -49.94
CA ALA A 157 -0.67 -17.22 -51.00
C ALA A 157 -0.86 -16.28 -52.22
N LEU A 158 -0.51 -14.99 -52.11
CA LEU A 158 -0.77 -13.93 -53.11
C LEU A 158 0.45 -13.04 -53.46
N GLY A 159 1.61 -13.27 -52.85
CA GLY A 159 2.82 -12.45 -52.93
C GLY A 159 2.88 -11.37 -51.84
N THR A 160 3.76 -11.53 -50.84
CA THR A 160 3.97 -10.54 -49.78
C THR A 160 4.89 -9.40 -50.23
N SER A 161 4.50 -8.14 -49.98
CA SER A 161 5.36 -6.98 -50.22
C SER A 161 6.45 -6.87 -49.14
N GLU A 162 7.69 -6.60 -49.54
CA GLU A 162 8.85 -6.36 -48.65
C GLU A 162 8.56 -5.35 -47.51
N SER A 163 7.70 -4.36 -47.79
CA SER A 163 7.22 -3.35 -46.84
C SER A 163 6.57 -3.95 -45.59
N VAL A 164 5.77 -5.01 -45.72
CA VAL A 164 5.05 -5.63 -44.59
C VAL A 164 6.01 -6.43 -43.71
N GLN A 165 7.00 -7.09 -44.32
CA GLN A 165 8.05 -7.78 -43.56
C GLN A 165 8.87 -6.79 -42.72
N ARG A 166 9.25 -5.62 -43.29
CA ARG A 166 9.95 -4.56 -42.55
C ARG A 166 9.16 -4.06 -41.34
N ILE A 167 7.84 -3.82 -41.49
CA ILE A 167 6.97 -3.40 -40.38
C ILE A 167 7.03 -4.40 -39.21
N SER A 168 7.02 -5.71 -39.49
CA SER A 168 7.07 -6.73 -38.43
C SER A 168 8.38 -6.71 -37.64
N VAL A 169 9.51 -6.46 -38.32
CA VAL A 169 10.85 -6.37 -37.71
C VAL A 169 10.98 -5.09 -36.89
N ASP A 170 10.55 -3.95 -37.45
CA ASP A 170 10.58 -2.65 -36.78
C ASP A 170 9.69 -2.64 -35.53
N ALA A 171 8.47 -3.19 -35.64
CA ALA A 171 7.55 -3.32 -34.51
C ALA A 171 8.17 -4.13 -33.36
N ARG A 172 8.87 -5.23 -33.67
CA ARG A 172 9.58 -6.04 -32.68
C ARG A 172 10.71 -5.26 -32.00
N MET A 173 11.51 -4.52 -32.77
CA MET A 173 12.60 -3.70 -32.24
C MET A 173 12.07 -2.62 -31.31
N ILE A 174 11.03 -1.88 -31.74
CA ILE A 174 10.41 -0.83 -30.95
C ILE A 174 9.76 -1.39 -29.68
N ALA A 175 9.03 -2.51 -29.78
CA ALA A 175 8.42 -3.16 -28.63
C ALA A 175 9.47 -3.57 -27.59
N ASN A 176 10.62 -4.11 -28.01
CA ASN A 176 11.71 -4.49 -27.12
C ASN A 176 12.36 -3.27 -26.45
N ARG A 177 12.57 -2.18 -27.19
CA ARG A 177 13.07 -0.92 -26.65
C ARG A 177 12.12 -0.34 -25.60
N LEU A 178 10.82 -0.34 -25.87
CA LEU A 178 9.79 0.13 -24.92
C LEU A 178 9.75 -0.75 -23.66
N LYS A 179 9.93 -2.07 -23.78
CA LYS A 179 10.05 -2.97 -22.64
C LYS A 179 11.26 -2.63 -21.77
N GLN A 180 12.42 -2.36 -22.37
CA GLN A 180 13.62 -1.92 -21.63
C GLN A 180 13.40 -0.59 -20.91
N LEU A 181 12.77 0.40 -21.57
CA LEU A 181 12.43 1.69 -20.95
C LEU A 181 11.43 1.51 -19.80
N ALA A 182 10.46 0.62 -19.94
CA ALA A 182 9.53 0.28 -18.87
C ALA A 182 10.25 -0.34 -17.67
N PHE A 183 11.21 -1.26 -17.87
CA PHE A 183 12.04 -1.80 -16.78
C PHE A 183 12.86 -0.73 -16.07
N GLN A 184 13.52 0.15 -16.83
CA GLN A 184 14.27 1.27 -16.24
C GLN A 184 13.36 2.18 -15.43
N ARG A 185 12.13 2.43 -15.91
CA ARG A 185 11.16 3.24 -15.17
C ARG A 185 10.71 2.56 -13.90
N VAL A 186 10.35 1.27 -13.94
CA VAL A 186 9.98 0.46 -12.77
C VAL A 186 11.10 0.47 -11.73
N ARG A 187 12.35 0.33 -12.16
CA ARG A 187 13.52 0.42 -11.28
C ARG A 187 13.57 1.74 -10.50
N SER A 188 13.38 2.87 -11.20
CA SER A 188 13.36 4.19 -10.56
C SER A 188 12.18 4.35 -9.58
N LEU A 189 11.01 3.81 -9.92
CA LEU A 189 9.82 3.85 -9.07
C LEU A 189 10.01 2.96 -7.82
N ALA A 190 10.63 1.79 -7.97
CA ALA A 190 10.94 0.90 -6.86
C ALA A 190 11.92 1.56 -5.88
N ALA A 191 12.97 2.22 -6.38
CA ALA A 191 13.90 2.97 -5.55
C ALA A 191 13.22 4.11 -4.77
N SER A 192 12.32 4.85 -5.42
CA SER A 192 11.52 5.89 -4.76
C SER A 192 10.59 5.31 -3.69
N GLU A 193 9.97 4.17 -3.96
CA GLU A 193 9.10 3.49 -2.99
C GLU A 193 9.90 2.98 -1.77
N LEU A 194 11.08 2.39 -1.97
CA LEU A 194 11.97 1.98 -0.87
C LEU A 194 12.39 3.16 0.00
N LYS A 195 12.68 4.33 -0.60
CA LYS A 195 12.96 5.56 0.14
C LYS A 195 11.78 5.95 1.03
N ALA A 196 10.56 5.88 0.51
CA ALA A 196 9.35 6.15 1.29
C ALA A 196 9.14 5.13 2.42
N TYR A 197 9.43 3.85 2.17
CA TYR A 197 9.43 2.81 3.21
C TYR A 197 10.42 3.12 4.33
N HIS A 198 11.65 3.45 3.99
CA HIS A 198 12.69 3.77 4.97
C HIS A 198 12.32 5.00 5.82
N GLN A 199 11.83 6.06 5.17
CA GLN A 199 11.40 7.27 5.88
C GLN A 199 10.27 6.98 6.89
N ASN A 200 9.25 6.22 6.51
CA ASN A 200 8.14 5.89 7.40
C ASN A 200 8.56 4.92 8.51
N LEU A 201 9.44 3.97 8.22
CA LEU A 201 10.00 3.06 9.22
C LEU A 201 10.82 3.82 10.27
N ASN A 202 11.66 4.77 9.86
CA ASN A 202 12.39 5.63 10.81
C ASN A 202 11.44 6.44 11.70
N LYS A 203 10.35 6.96 11.13
CA LYS A 203 9.31 7.65 11.92
C LYS A 203 8.62 6.71 12.92
N MET A 204 8.34 5.47 12.53
CA MET A 204 7.77 4.47 13.45
C MET A 204 8.74 4.14 14.59
N HIS A 205 10.04 3.98 14.31
CA HIS A 205 11.05 3.76 15.36
C HIS A 205 11.18 4.96 16.31
N ILE A 206 11.04 6.19 15.81
CA ILE A 206 11.01 7.39 16.68
C ILE A 206 9.81 7.32 17.64
N ILE A 207 8.63 6.94 17.14
CA ILE A 207 7.45 6.75 17.99
C ILE A 207 7.69 5.66 19.03
N GLU A 208 8.25 4.52 18.65
CA GLU A 208 8.59 3.44 19.59
C GLU A 208 9.58 3.92 20.68
N GLY A 209 10.62 4.66 20.29
CA GLY A 209 11.59 5.24 21.22
C GLY A 209 10.95 6.21 22.22
N GLU A 210 10.04 7.07 21.75
CA GLU A 210 9.25 7.97 22.61
C GLU A 210 8.39 7.20 23.61
N VAL A 211 7.74 6.13 23.19
CA VAL A 211 6.91 5.28 24.07
C VAL A 211 7.78 4.62 25.14
N ILE A 212 8.92 4.04 24.75
CA ILE A 212 9.86 3.42 25.69
C ILE A 212 10.36 4.46 26.70
N HIS A 213 10.68 5.67 26.25
CA HIS A 213 11.10 6.75 27.13
C HIS A 213 9.99 7.13 28.12
N ARG A 214 8.75 7.32 27.66
CA ARG A 214 7.60 7.62 28.54
C ARG A 214 7.37 6.53 29.58
N LEU A 215 7.42 5.26 29.17
CA LEU A 215 7.27 4.12 30.08
C LEU A 215 8.41 4.07 31.11
N ALA A 216 9.65 4.35 30.69
CA ALA A 216 10.79 4.39 31.61
C ALA A 216 10.70 5.53 32.63
N VAL A 217 10.26 6.73 32.21
CA VAL A 217 10.05 7.87 33.11
C VAL A 217 8.87 7.63 34.06
N ASP A 218 7.79 7.01 33.59
CA ASP A 218 6.68 6.61 34.47
C ASP A 218 7.12 5.57 35.51
N ASP A 219 8.02 4.67 35.14
CA ASP A 219 8.58 3.66 36.02
C ASP A 219 9.51 4.26 37.09
N THR A 220 10.29 5.30 36.76
CA THR A 220 11.08 6.04 37.76
C THR A 220 10.20 6.88 38.69
N LEU A 221 8.98 7.22 38.27
CA LEU A 221 7.96 7.89 39.10
C LEU A 221 7.08 6.93 39.92
N LYS A 222 7.22 5.60 39.78
CA LYS A 222 6.45 4.60 40.54
C LYS A 222 6.61 4.72 42.07
N GLY A 223 7.64 5.42 42.56
CA GLY A 223 7.83 5.73 43.99
C GLY A 223 7.00 6.89 44.55
N GLN A 224 6.36 7.71 43.71
CA GLN A 224 5.49 8.82 44.12
C GLN A 224 3.99 8.55 43.89
N ARG A 225 3.64 7.39 43.29
CA ARG A 225 2.27 7.00 42.89
C ARG A 225 1.39 6.44 44.01
N SER A 226 1.91 6.22 45.22
CA SER A 226 1.17 5.59 46.33
C SER A 226 0.07 6.46 46.98
N LYS A 227 -0.27 7.64 46.42
CA LYS A 227 -1.34 8.52 46.92
C LYS A 227 -2.55 8.69 46.00
N LEU A 228 -2.63 7.99 44.87
CA LEU A 228 -3.79 8.09 43.97
C LEU A 228 -4.48 6.73 43.81
N ALA A 229 -5.81 6.74 44.01
CA ALA A 229 -6.67 5.58 44.22
C ALA A 229 -6.54 4.49 43.16
N LYS A 230 -6.61 3.23 43.60
CA LYS A 230 -6.77 2.05 42.74
C LYS A 230 -8.01 2.20 41.88
N VAL A 231 -7.85 2.15 40.57
CA VAL A 231 -8.95 1.99 39.61
C VAL A 231 -9.23 0.50 39.49
N GLU A 232 -10.47 0.10 39.74
CA GLU A 232 -10.93 -1.27 39.53
C GLU A 232 -11.06 -1.58 38.04
N ASP A 233 -10.49 -2.72 37.66
CA ASP A 233 -10.40 -3.21 36.30
C ASP A 233 -11.67 -4.00 35.96
N GLN A 234 -12.59 -3.38 35.22
CA GLN A 234 -13.74 -4.07 34.62
C GLN A 234 -13.55 -4.13 33.10
N GLY A 235 -12.93 -5.23 32.67
CA GLY A 235 -12.98 -5.87 31.34
C GLY A 235 -13.25 -5.00 30.10
N GLU A 236 -12.20 -4.75 29.32
CA GLU A 236 -12.31 -4.20 27.97
C GLU A 236 -12.84 -5.27 26.98
N VAL A 237 -14.16 -5.30 26.76
CA VAL A 237 -14.78 -6.19 25.76
C VAL A 237 -15.12 -5.40 24.49
N LEU A 238 -14.53 -5.81 23.36
CA LEU A 238 -14.97 -5.41 22.02
C LEU A 238 -16.30 -6.13 21.72
N VAL A 239 -17.40 -5.38 21.60
CA VAL A 239 -18.70 -5.96 21.21
C VAL A 239 -18.91 -5.78 19.71
N PHE A 240 -18.92 -6.89 18.98
CA PHE A 240 -19.33 -6.94 17.58
C PHE A 240 -20.86 -6.86 17.49
N PRO A 241 -21.44 -5.99 16.64
CA PRO A 241 -22.89 -5.96 16.48
C PRO A 241 -23.46 -7.13 15.66
N TYR A 242 -22.66 -7.95 14.98
CA TYR A 242 -23.14 -9.08 14.17
C TYR A 242 -22.23 -10.32 14.22
N ASN A 243 -22.85 -11.51 14.32
CA ASN A 243 -22.23 -12.83 14.40
C ASN A 243 -22.26 -13.55 13.03
N SER A 244 -21.52 -13.08 12.03
CA SER A 244 -21.35 -13.83 10.77
C SER A 244 -19.92 -13.74 10.26
N ASP A 245 -19.39 -14.88 9.82
CA ASP A 245 -18.02 -15.08 9.29
C ASP A 245 -17.73 -14.34 7.96
N GLU A 246 -18.62 -13.44 7.53
CA GLU A 246 -18.44 -12.59 6.36
C GLU A 246 -18.53 -11.12 6.77
N VAL A 247 -17.41 -10.41 6.67
CA VAL A 247 -17.32 -8.95 6.85
C VAL A 247 -17.40 -8.29 5.48
N TRP A 248 -18.46 -7.51 5.25
CA TRP A 248 -18.66 -6.83 3.97
C TRP A 248 -17.89 -5.50 3.95
N PHE A 249 -17.36 -5.13 2.78
CA PHE A 249 -16.47 -3.96 2.63
C PHE A 249 -17.12 -2.62 3.05
N ASP A 250 -18.46 -2.53 3.03
CA ASP A 250 -19.24 -1.37 3.48
C ASP A 250 -19.54 -1.36 5.00
N GLU A 251 -19.27 -2.45 5.70
CA GLU A 251 -19.39 -2.55 7.16
C GLU A 251 -18.10 -2.12 7.88
N LEU A 252 -16.98 -2.08 7.15
CA LEU A 252 -15.70 -1.58 7.67
C LEU A 252 -15.74 -0.08 8.01
N ASP A 253 -16.69 0.70 7.47
CA ASP A 253 -16.84 2.12 7.79
C ASP A 253 -17.59 2.37 9.12
N ASN A 254 -18.13 1.33 9.77
CA ASN A 254 -18.91 1.46 11.02
C ASN A 254 -18.11 1.23 12.32
N TYR A 255 -16.78 1.02 12.24
CA TYR A 255 -15.98 0.79 13.45
C TYR A 255 -15.86 2.06 14.30
N LYS A 256 -16.30 1.97 15.56
CA LYS A 256 -16.07 2.96 16.60
C LYS A 256 -15.16 2.36 17.66
N ALA A 257 -13.96 2.90 17.80
CA ALA A 257 -13.12 2.63 18.97
C ALA A 257 -13.50 3.64 20.07
N ARG A 258 -13.59 3.21 21.33
CA ARG A 258 -13.62 4.13 22.48
C ARG A 258 -12.20 4.22 23.03
N VAL A 259 -11.67 5.42 23.12
CA VAL A 259 -10.38 5.69 23.74
C VAL A 259 -10.59 5.96 25.24
N LYS A 260 -9.83 5.29 26.11
CA LYS A 260 -9.65 5.73 27.50
C LYS A 260 -8.70 6.91 27.51
N ASP A 261 -9.03 7.99 28.21
CA ASP A 261 -8.18 9.16 28.33
C ASP A 261 -6.76 8.77 28.77
N CYS A 262 -5.75 9.42 28.17
CA CYS A 262 -4.37 9.31 28.60
C CYS A 262 -4.28 9.64 30.10
N PRO A 263 -3.58 8.84 30.93
CA PRO A 263 -3.32 9.21 32.32
C PRO A 263 -2.46 10.48 32.31
N THR A 264 -3.09 11.65 32.48
CA THR A 264 -2.39 12.92 32.61
C THR A 264 -1.99 13.14 34.07
N LEU A 265 -0.81 13.71 34.29
CA LEU A 265 -0.32 14.20 35.58
C LEU A 265 -1.17 15.35 36.18
N SER A 266 -2.32 15.68 35.58
CA SER A 266 -3.10 16.89 35.91
C SER A 266 -4.03 16.76 37.13
N LYS A 267 -4.00 15.64 37.85
CA LYS A 267 -4.59 15.56 39.21
C LYS A 267 -3.57 15.78 40.34
N ALA A 268 -2.42 16.37 40.03
CA ALA A 268 -1.64 17.12 41.02
C ALA A 268 -2.17 18.56 41.08
N ALA A 269 -3.39 18.74 41.58
CA ALA A 269 -3.81 20.03 42.11
C ALA A 269 -3.17 20.18 43.50
N LEU A 270 -2.50 21.33 43.69
CA LEU A 270 -1.98 21.85 44.96
C LEU A 270 -2.99 21.74 46.11
#